data_AF-A0A940I7Z5-F1
#
_entry.id   AF-A0A940I7Z5-F1
#
_cell.length_a   1.000
_cell.length_b   1.000
_cell.length_c   1.000
_cell.angle_alpha   90.00
_cell.angle_beta   90.00
_cell.angle_gamma   90.00
#
_symmetry.space_group_name_H-M   'P 1'
#
loop_
_entity.id
_entity.type
_entity.pdbx_description
1 polymer ?
#
loop_
_entity_poly.entity_id
_entity_poly.type
_entity_poly.pdbx_seq_one_letter_code
_entity_poly.pdbx_strand_id
1 'polypeptide(L)'
;MRRKLILLLLVLAVLFVLVGCPGSSIDELISKMKFLDYAFADGEPETPAVALYLGRVKADDVLQVYTPVPEPKSGEFVDNSIVIAPTIGAPGYLYYLDLDPGAFYNHPGRVVVLGEDGEPIIDEEVQGWPVLNGETPEPLVSPTMKAYAKAIFWRNIRYKIAEIQIPEWVVFQRVISGAVVVNGLTPTQNLYYEASQIHNMMYNAMVDFMGVDRVRQVEYPDNAPSDVEDAIQYLVETKKVNRLTLYFIAHGANDYMNIGGYGFSASTLKNIIESYPRVSFSVIIESCHAGSWIEGTVDITDASNVVIAIATTSSAKSAYPDWDSATGYTNDYNGTTDVYVEWTSDFLEKMAYYTSAAHWGEVTTLASAEGIPDESAMYDLCFQSIKGGSPPGTSYTFTERVGIQDPQIYRSY
;
A
#
# COMPACT_ATOMS: atom_id res chain seq x y z
N MET A 1 60.25 6.94 -28.10
CA MET A 1 59.77 6.96 -26.70
C MET A 1 58.72 8.05 -26.42
N ARG A 2 58.96 9.33 -26.75
CA ARG A 2 58.01 10.43 -26.49
C ARG A 2 56.56 10.21 -27.01
N ARG A 3 56.37 9.71 -28.23
CA ARG A 3 55.03 9.45 -28.79
C ARG A 3 54.25 8.34 -28.04
N LYS A 4 54.94 7.29 -27.57
CA LYS A 4 54.29 6.21 -26.80
C LYS A 4 53.91 6.66 -25.40
N LEU A 5 54.72 7.53 -24.78
CA LEU A 5 54.43 8.13 -23.48
C LEU A 5 53.24 9.09 -23.55
N ILE A 6 53.16 9.90 -24.62
CA ILE A 6 52.03 10.81 -24.87
C ILE A 6 50.75 10.02 -25.14
N LEU A 7 50.82 8.92 -25.91
CA LEU A 7 49.65 8.06 -26.14
C LEU A 7 49.16 7.40 -24.84
N LEU A 8 50.08 6.93 -23.99
CA LEU A 8 49.75 6.34 -22.70
C LEU A 8 49.08 7.35 -21.76
N LEU A 9 49.60 8.58 -21.70
CA LEU A 9 49.02 9.68 -20.92
C LEU A 9 47.65 10.11 -21.45
N LEU A 10 47.45 10.10 -22.78
CA LEU A 10 46.14 10.36 -23.39
C LEU A 10 45.14 9.24 -23.09
N VAL A 11 45.56 7.98 -23.12
CA VAL A 11 44.70 6.84 -22.74
C VAL A 11 44.33 6.89 -21.25
N LEU A 12 45.27 7.23 -20.37
CA LEU A 12 45.02 7.43 -18.95
C LEU A 12 44.12 8.63 -18.66
N ALA A 13 44.30 9.75 -19.37
CA ALA A 13 43.44 10.92 -19.25
C ALA A 13 42.03 10.65 -19.77
N VAL A 14 41.88 9.90 -20.86
CA VAL A 14 40.58 9.46 -21.39
C VAL A 14 39.91 8.46 -20.45
N LEU A 15 40.65 7.54 -19.82
CA LEU A 15 40.13 6.67 -18.76
C LEU A 15 39.68 7.47 -17.53
N PHE A 16 40.41 8.50 -17.11
CA PHE A 16 40.02 9.39 -16.00
C PHE A 16 38.81 10.26 -16.33
N VAL A 17 38.59 10.61 -17.60
CA VAL A 17 37.43 11.40 -18.05
C VAL A 17 36.20 10.51 -18.31
N LEU A 18 36.39 9.24 -18.66
CA LEU A 18 35.30 8.26 -18.82
C LEU A 18 34.79 7.70 -17.48
N VAL A 19 35.57 7.80 -16.41
CA VAL A 19 35.12 7.61 -15.02
C VAL A 19 34.66 8.97 -14.48
N GLY A 20 33.49 9.42 -14.93
CA GLY A 20 32.88 10.65 -14.43
C GLY A 20 32.73 10.64 -12.90
N CYS A 21 33.09 11.76 -12.27
CA CYS A 21 33.20 11.98 -10.81
C CYS A 21 34.13 10.99 -10.06
N PRO A 22 35.42 11.34 -9.84
CA PRO A 22 36.32 10.51 -9.05
C PRO A 22 35.97 10.65 -7.56
N GLY A 23 35.26 9.65 -7.04
CA GLY A 23 34.96 9.49 -5.62
C GLY A 23 33.62 8.79 -5.38
N SER A 24 32.52 9.30 -5.94
CA SER A 24 31.18 8.88 -5.49
C SER A 24 30.74 7.48 -5.91
N SER A 25 31.16 6.96 -7.08
CA SER A 25 30.65 5.68 -7.61
C SER A 25 31.40 4.43 -7.13
N ILE A 26 32.72 4.55 -6.90
CA ILE A 26 33.54 3.44 -6.38
C ILE A 26 33.29 3.27 -4.88
N ASP A 27 33.24 4.37 -4.13
CA ASP A 27 32.98 4.32 -2.69
C ASP A 27 31.59 3.75 -2.40
N GLU A 28 30.58 4.13 -3.21
CA GLU A 28 29.23 3.56 -3.15
C GLU A 28 29.20 2.06 -3.46
N LEU A 29 29.96 1.61 -4.46
CA LEU A 29 30.03 0.18 -4.78
C LEU A 29 30.66 -0.62 -3.63
N ILE A 30 31.75 -0.10 -3.05
CA ILE A 30 32.43 -0.73 -1.91
C ILE A 30 31.50 -0.75 -0.70
N SER A 31 30.81 0.34 -0.39
CA SER A 31 29.90 0.40 0.77
C SER A 31 28.69 -0.53 0.59
N LYS A 32 28.14 -0.64 -0.63
CA LYS A 32 27.10 -1.64 -0.95
C LYS A 32 27.57 -3.07 -0.70
N MET A 33 28.79 -3.42 -1.08
CA MET A 33 29.35 -4.76 -0.80
C MET A 33 29.48 -5.01 0.71
N LYS A 34 30.02 -4.03 1.45
CA LYS A 34 30.14 -4.12 2.92
C LYS A 34 28.78 -4.27 3.59
N PHE A 35 27.75 -3.58 3.09
CA PHE A 35 26.39 -3.74 3.58
C PHE A 35 25.89 -5.17 3.40
N LEU A 36 26.09 -5.81 2.24
CA LEU A 36 25.63 -7.20 2.02
C LEU A 36 26.37 -8.18 2.93
N ASP A 37 27.69 -8.02 3.05
CA ASP A 37 28.51 -8.86 3.95
C ASP A 37 28.07 -8.72 5.41
N TYR A 38 27.71 -7.51 5.83
CA TYR A 38 27.22 -7.21 7.18
C TYR A 38 25.79 -7.71 7.41
N ALA A 39 24.85 -7.32 6.55
CA ALA A 39 23.42 -7.57 6.73
C ALA A 39 23.06 -9.05 6.59
N PHE A 40 23.83 -9.82 5.81
CA PHE A 40 23.58 -11.24 5.54
C PHE A 40 24.63 -12.17 6.18
N ALA A 41 25.37 -11.70 7.19
CA ALA A 41 26.33 -12.52 7.92
C ALA A 41 25.68 -13.80 8.50
N ASP A 42 24.40 -13.72 8.88
CA ASP A 42 23.60 -14.81 9.44
C ASP A 42 22.72 -15.53 8.40
N GLY A 43 22.78 -15.13 7.13
CA GLY A 43 21.99 -15.67 6.03
C GLY A 43 21.15 -14.61 5.30
N GLU A 44 20.77 -14.91 4.06
CA GLU A 44 19.83 -14.09 3.28
C GLU A 44 18.38 -14.35 3.74
N PRO A 45 17.47 -13.35 3.65
CA PRO A 45 16.05 -13.56 3.91
C PRO A 45 15.44 -14.66 3.02
N GLU A 46 14.68 -15.57 3.64
CA GLU A 46 13.93 -16.62 2.92
C GLU A 46 12.64 -16.09 2.28
N THR A 47 12.10 -14.98 2.81
CA THR A 47 10.93 -14.27 2.31
C THR A 47 11.33 -13.16 1.33
N PRO A 48 10.41 -12.66 0.48
CA PRO A 48 10.67 -11.51 -0.39
C PRO A 48 11.38 -10.35 0.32
N ALA A 49 12.51 -9.89 -0.22
CA ALA A 49 13.30 -8.81 0.34
C ALA A 49 14.10 -8.07 -0.73
N VAL A 50 14.31 -6.76 -0.52
CA VAL A 50 15.23 -5.94 -1.34
C VAL A 50 16.11 -5.04 -0.47
N ALA A 51 17.36 -4.83 -0.89
CA ALA A 51 18.27 -3.89 -0.26
C ALA A 51 18.37 -2.60 -1.10
N LEU A 52 18.08 -1.47 -0.48
CA LEU A 52 18.09 -0.15 -1.09
C LEU A 52 19.23 0.71 -0.56
N TYR A 53 19.92 1.41 -1.46
CA TYR A 53 20.83 2.49 -1.11
C TYR A 53 20.10 3.82 -1.21
N LEU A 54 19.98 4.53 -0.08
CA LEU A 54 19.17 5.75 0.04
C LEU A 54 20.01 7.04 -0.04
N GLY A 55 21.33 6.91 -0.09
CA GLY A 55 22.24 8.03 -0.30
C GLY A 55 23.27 8.20 0.81
N ARG A 56 24.05 9.29 0.71
CA ARG A 56 25.02 9.68 1.73
C ARG A 56 24.33 10.44 2.85
N VAL A 57 24.82 10.25 4.05
CA VAL A 57 24.45 11.02 5.24
C VAL A 57 25.67 11.76 5.77
N LYS A 58 25.43 12.89 6.45
CA LYS A 58 26.47 13.67 7.13
C LYS A 58 26.28 13.58 8.64
N ALA A 59 27.34 13.96 9.35
CA ALA A 59 27.19 14.27 10.77
C ALA A 59 26.07 15.32 10.95
N ASP A 60 25.32 15.17 12.02
CA ASP A 60 24.18 16.02 12.39
C ASP A 60 22.88 15.81 11.61
N ASP A 61 22.84 14.93 10.60
CA ASP A 61 21.56 14.51 9.99
C ASP A 61 20.69 13.80 11.03
N VAL A 62 19.39 14.06 10.99
CA VAL A 62 18.41 13.42 11.89
C VAL A 62 17.77 12.26 11.13
N LEU A 63 18.08 11.04 11.53
CA LEU A 63 17.39 9.86 11.04
C LEU A 63 16.21 9.54 11.96
N GLN A 64 15.06 9.35 11.34
CA GLN A 64 13.82 8.94 11.99
C GLN A 64 13.32 7.69 11.29
N VAL A 65 12.52 6.90 12.01
CA VAL A 65 11.70 5.85 11.41
C VAL A 65 10.27 6.36 11.45
N TYR A 66 9.65 6.44 10.27
CA TYR A 66 8.26 6.80 10.17
C TYR A 66 7.40 5.55 10.14
N THR A 67 6.57 5.45 11.16
CA THR A 67 5.60 4.38 11.34
C THR A 67 4.22 5.05 11.39
N PRO A 68 3.46 5.09 10.28
CA PRO A 68 2.20 5.83 10.20
C PRO A 68 1.15 5.35 11.21
N VAL A 69 1.26 4.08 11.62
CA VAL A 69 0.47 3.46 12.68
C VAL A 69 1.40 2.59 13.54
N PRO A 70 1.86 3.03 14.72
CA PRO A 70 2.68 2.19 15.59
C PRO A 70 1.88 1.00 16.13
N GLU A 71 2.39 -0.22 15.90
CA GLU A 71 1.90 -1.44 16.56
C GLU A 71 1.98 -1.26 18.09
N PRO A 72 0.90 -1.51 18.85
CA PRO A 72 0.89 -1.25 20.28
C PRO A 72 1.84 -2.20 21.01
N LYS A 73 3.04 -1.73 21.37
CA LYS A 73 3.84 -2.36 22.40
C LYS A 73 3.14 -2.09 23.74
N SER A 74 2.34 -3.04 24.22
CA SER A 74 1.73 -3.10 25.57
C SER A 74 0.39 -2.40 25.86
N GLY A 75 -0.45 -2.15 24.85
CA GLY A 75 -1.84 -1.71 25.08
C GLY A 75 -2.02 -0.23 25.43
N GLU A 76 -0.96 0.58 25.29
CA GLU A 76 -1.04 2.03 25.25
C GLU A 76 -0.77 2.51 23.82
N PHE A 77 -1.75 3.17 23.21
CA PHE A 77 -1.57 3.91 21.96
C PHE A 77 -0.79 5.18 22.28
N VAL A 78 0.53 5.14 22.10
CA VAL A 78 1.34 6.37 22.15
C VAL A 78 1.40 6.93 20.74
N ASP A 79 0.84 8.12 20.57
CA ASP A 79 0.74 8.94 19.34
C ASP A 79 2.12 9.49 18.89
N ASN A 80 3.16 8.66 18.95
CA ASN A 80 4.51 9.02 18.54
C ASN A 80 4.89 8.12 17.36
N SER A 81 4.50 8.55 16.16
CA SER A 81 4.92 8.02 14.84
C SER A 81 6.43 8.12 14.55
N ILE A 82 7.25 8.28 15.60
CA ILE A 82 8.70 8.44 15.55
C ILE A 82 9.29 7.62 16.69
N VAL A 83 9.87 6.45 16.37
CA VAL A 83 10.83 5.80 17.26
C VAL A 83 12.11 6.64 17.19
N ILE A 84 12.40 7.42 18.24
CA ILE A 84 13.59 8.30 18.28
C ILE A 84 14.87 7.46 18.40
N ALA A 85 15.81 7.60 17.43
CA ALA A 85 17.27 7.51 17.60
C ALA A 85 18.02 7.74 16.26
N PRO A 86 19.27 8.22 16.25
CA PRO A 86 19.88 9.41 16.83
C PRO A 86 20.17 10.48 15.75
N THR A 87 20.76 11.59 16.16
CA THR A 87 21.59 12.39 15.25
C THR A 87 22.73 11.53 14.72
N ILE A 88 22.91 11.45 13.41
CA ILE A 88 23.98 10.69 12.78
C ILE A 88 25.33 11.28 13.23
N GLY A 89 26.16 10.45 13.88
CA GLY A 89 27.38 10.91 14.54
C GLY A 89 28.57 11.15 13.60
N ALA A 90 28.53 10.60 12.39
CA ALA A 90 29.60 10.74 11.40
C ALA A 90 29.06 10.57 9.96
N PRO A 91 29.74 11.11 8.94
CA PRO A 91 29.38 10.87 7.55
C PRO A 91 29.40 9.39 7.17
N GLY A 92 28.50 9.00 6.28
CA GLY A 92 28.33 7.60 5.90
C GLY A 92 27.31 7.38 4.80
N TYR A 93 26.75 6.17 4.76
CA TYR A 93 25.84 5.68 3.74
C TYR A 93 24.59 5.08 4.41
N LEU A 94 23.41 5.54 4.00
CA LEU A 94 22.13 5.05 4.50
C LEU A 94 21.58 3.93 3.60
N TYR A 95 21.19 2.84 4.23
CA TYR A 95 20.59 1.66 3.61
C TYR A 95 19.28 1.30 4.29
N TYR A 96 18.40 0.67 3.51
CA TYR A 96 17.19 0.06 4.00
C TYR A 96 17.07 -1.34 3.40
N LEU A 97 17.00 -2.35 4.26
CA LEU A 97 16.60 -3.71 3.90
C LEU A 97 15.09 -3.79 4.12
N ASP A 98 14.35 -3.75 3.03
CA ASP A 98 12.90 -3.88 3.01
C ASP A 98 12.57 -5.38 2.96
N LEU A 99 11.95 -5.90 4.04
CA LEU A 99 11.63 -7.32 4.20
C LEU A 99 10.23 -7.65 3.69
N ASP A 100 9.54 -6.66 3.12
CA ASP A 100 8.29 -6.85 2.42
C ASP A 100 8.19 -5.86 1.25
N PRO A 101 9.09 -5.99 0.27
CA PRO A 101 9.36 -4.98 -0.73
C PRO A 101 8.10 -4.58 -1.49
N GLY A 102 7.96 -3.28 -1.72
CA GLY A 102 6.81 -2.74 -2.42
C GLY A 102 5.53 -2.67 -1.58
N ALA A 103 5.45 -3.27 -0.39
CA ALA A 103 4.24 -3.20 0.43
C ALA A 103 3.79 -1.75 0.69
N PHE A 104 2.46 -1.60 0.79
CA PHE A 104 1.80 -0.32 0.92
C PHE A 104 2.05 0.41 2.23
N TYR A 105 2.05 -0.32 3.34
CA TYR A 105 1.86 0.28 4.65
C TYR A 105 2.87 -0.22 5.69
N ASN A 106 2.50 -0.34 6.96
CA ASN A 106 3.45 -0.66 8.01
C ASN A 106 3.99 -2.09 7.84
N HIS A 107 5.27 -2.24 7.53
CA HIS A 107 5.86 -3.52 7.16
C HIS A 107 7.28 -3.68 7.74
N PRO A 108 7.75 -4.93 7.93
CA PRO A 108 9.05 -5.17 8.52
C PRO A 108 10.19 -4.69 7.63
N GLY A 109 11.17 -4.04 8.24
CA GLY A 109 12.41 -3.66 7.58
C GLY A 109 13.57 -3.52 8.55
N ARG A 110 14.73 -3.16 8.02
CA ARG A 110 15.94 -2.89 8.81
C ARG A 110 16.68 -1.70 8.23
N VAL A 111 16.93 -0.69 9.06
CA VAL A 111 17.63 0.55 8.68
C VAL A 111 19.08 0.46 9.14
N VAL A 112 20.02 0.65 8.22
CA VAL A 112 21.45 0.57 8.51
C VAL A 112 22.16 1.81 7.99
N VAL A 113 22.96 2.45 8.83
CA VAL A 113 23.92 3.48 8.42
C VAL A 113 25.32 2.92 8.61
N LEU A 114 26.08 2.80 7.52
CA LEU A 114 27.50 2.45 7.59
C LEU A 114 28.35 3.72 7.50
N GLY A 115 29.36 3.84 8.35
CA GLY A 115 30.37 4.88 8.23
C GLY A 115 31.20 4.73 6.96
N GLU A 116 31.98 5.76 6.62
CA GLU A 116 32.90 5.70 5.48
C GLU A 116 33.98 4.61 5.64
N ASP A 117 34.29 4.23 6.88
CA ASP A 117 35.16 3.09 7.22
C ASP A 117 34.48 1.73 7.01
N GLY A 118 33.15 1.69 6.91
CA GLY A 118 32.35 0.49 6.74
C GLY A 118 31.79 -0.10 8.03
N GLU A 119 32.06 0.51 9.18
CA GLU A 119 31.50 0.07 10.46
C GLU A 119 30.07 0.59 10.62
N PRO A 120 29.16 -0.17 11.27
CA PRO A 120 27.79 0.29 11.51
C PRO A 120 27.76 1.45 12.50
N ILE A 121 27.16 2.57 12.08
CA ILE A 121 26.80 3.71 12.93
C ILE A 121 25.40 3.50 13.51
N ILE A 122 24.47 3.00 12.69
CA ILE A 122 23.08 2.70 13.05
C ILE A 122 22.73 1.34 12.45
N ASP A 123 22.02 0.52 13.21
CA ASP A 123 21.47 -0.76 12.77
C ASP A 123 20.25 -1.10 13.62
N GLU A 124 19.06 -0.91 13.05
CA GLU A 124 17.80 -1.06 13.77
C GLU A 124 16.79 -1.83 12.93
N GLU A 125 16.14 -2.82 13.56
CA GLU A 125 14.93 -3.44 13.01
C GLU A 125 13.74 -2.50 13.22
N VAL A 126 12.92 -2.34 12.19
CA VAL A 126 11.85 -1.34 12.15
C VAL A 126 10.55 -1.92 11.64
N GLN A 127 9.45 -1.24 11.95
CA GLN A 127 8.16 -1.37 11.29
C GLN A 127 7.89 -0.04 10.58
N GLY A 128 7.91 -0.04 9.25
CA GLY A 128 7.87 1.17 8.42
C GLY A 128 9.23 1.52 7.83
N TRP A 129 9.41 2.79 7.44
CA TRP A 129 10.51 3.22 6.58
C TRP A 129 11.33 4.38 7.18
N PRO A 130 12.60 4.56 6.77
CA PRO A 130 13.43 5.66 7.24
C PRO A 130 12.97 7.01 6.66
N VAL A 131 13.07 8.04 7.50
CA VAL A 131 12.86 9.46 7.17
C VAL A 131 14.12 10.21 7.54
N LEU A 132 14.66 10.98 6.60
CA LEU A 132 15.90 11.74 6.79
C LEU A 132 15.57 13.22 6.86
N ASN A 133 15.93 13.87 7.97
CA ASN A 133 15.66 15.30 8.21
C ASN A 133 14.17 15.68 8.05
N GLY A 134 13.25 14.78 8.40
CA GLY A 134 11.81 14.99 8.28
C GLY A 134 11.22 14.70 6.89
N GLU A 135 12.03 14.26 5.92
CA GLU A 135 11.58 13.91 4.57
C GLU A 135 11.77 12.42 4.26
N THR A 136 10.77 11.80 3.62
CA THR A 136 10.89 10.45 3.07
C THR A 136 11.93 10.47 1.94
N PRO A 137 13.00 9.66 1.99
CA PRO A 137 13.99 9.58 0.91
C PRO A 137 13.34 9.30 -0.43
N GLU A 138 13.77 9.99 -1.50
CA GLU A 138 13.11 9.94 -2.82
C GLU A 138 12.84 8.54 -3.37
N PRO A 139 13.75 7.55 -3.25
CA PRO A 139 13.46 6.18 -3.68
C PRO A 139 12.27 5.55 -2.96
N LEU A 140 12.00 5.93 -1.70
CA LEU A 140 10.94 5.40 -0.86
C LEU A 140 9.64 6.20 -0.92
N VAL A 141 9.52 7.19 -1.82
CA VAL A 141 8.26 7.94 -1.98
C VAL A 141 7.21 7.09 -2.71
N SER A 142 7.65 6.28 -3.68
CA SER A 142 6.80 5.31 -4.36
C SER A 142 7.63 4.17 -4.94
N PRO A 143 7.23 2.89 -4.72
CA PRO A 143 7.87 1.72 -5.28
C PRO A 143 7.58 1.52 -6.77
N THR A 144 6.60 2.22 -7.35
CA THR A 144 6.30 2.20 -8.79
C THR A 144 7.16 3.19 -9.58
N MET A 145 7.93 4.05 -8.92
CA MET A 145 8.82 4.99 -9.60
C MET A 145 10.17 4.37 -9.97
N LYS A 146 10.78 4.88 -11.05
CA LYS A 146 12.15 4.50 -11.48
C LYS A 146 13.22 4.72 -10.41
N ALA A 147 12.97 5.63 -9.47
CA ALA A 147 13.83 5.93 -8.34
C ALA A 147 14.04 4.71 -7.43
N TYR A 148 12.95 4.07 -6.99
CA TYR A 148 12.98 2.85 -6.19
C TYR A 148 13.78 1.75 -6.89
N ALA A 149 13.47 1.47 -8.17
CA ALA A 149 14.16 0.46 -8.94
C ALA A 149 15.67 0.70 -9.11
N LYS A 150 16.12 1.96 -9.14
CA LYS A 150 17.55 2.32 -9.22
C LYS A 150 18.26 2.21 -7.87
N ALA A 151 17.54 2.42 -6.76
CA ALA A 151 18.10 2.32 -5.42
C ALA A 151 18.33 0.86 -5.01
N ILE A 152 17.57 -0.08 -5.55
CA ILE A 152 17.75 -1.52 -5.31
C ILE A 152 19.07 -2.01 -5.90
N PHE A 153 19.93 -2.57 -5.06
CA PHE A 153 21.22 -3.16 -5.48
C PHE A 153 21.36 -4.65 -5.12
N TRP A 154 20.47 -5.19 -4.29
CA TRP A 154 20.28 -6.62 -4.07
C TRP A 154 18.79 -6.92 -3.90
N ARG A 155 18.36 -8.11 -4.34
CA ARG A 155 16.98 -8.60 -4.19
C ARG A 155 16.92 -10.12 -4.38
N ASN A 156 16.04 -10.79 -3.65
CA ASN A 156 15.70 -12.19 -3.87
C ASN A 156 14.39 -12.37 -4.69
N ILE A 157 13.71 -11.27 -5.01
CA ILE A 157 12.55 -11.23 -5.93
C ILE A 157 12.84 -10.43 -7.20
N ARG A 158 12.06 -10.63 -8.28
CA ARG A 158 12.06 -9.78 -9.47
C ARG A 158 10.64 -9.37 -9.78
N TYR A 159 10.36 -8.08 -9.83
CA TYR A 159 9.10 -7.53 -10.31
C TYR A 159 9.38 -6.44 -11.36
N LYS A 160 8.37 -6.16 -12.19
CA LYS A 160 8.41 -5.14 -13.24
C LYS A 160 7.44 -4.04 -12.84
N ILE A 161 7.86 -2.80 -13.02
CA ILE A 161 7.03 -1.61 -12.82
C ILE A 161 6.09 -1.48 -14.01
N ALA A 162 4.78 -1.39 -13.75
CA ALA A 162 3.74 -1.32 -14.76
C ALA A 162 3.77 -0.05 -15.61
N GLU A 163 3.27 -0.17 -16.84
CA GLU A 163 2.96 0.96 -17.72
C GLU A 163 1.46 1.26 -17.62
N ILE A 164 1.12 2.47 -17.15
CA ILE A 164 -0.23 2.90 -16.81
C ILE A 164 -1.18 2.82 -18.02
N GLN A 165 -2.26 2.04 -17.91
CA GLN A 165 -3.46 2.21 -18.73
C GLN A 165 -4.70 2.33 -17.85
N ILE A 166 -5.58 3.27 -18.17
CA ILE A 166 -6.77 3.57 -17.37
C ILE A 166 -7.96 2.80 -17.95
N PRO A 167 -8.72 2.02 -17.15
CA PRO A 167 -9.91 1.32 -17.62
C PRO A 167 -11.01 2.26 -18.15
N GLU A 168 -11.77 1.81 -19.15
CA GLU A 168 -12.94 2.50 -19.70
C GLU A 168 -14.24 1.92 -19.07
N TRP A 169 -15.11 2.79 -18.57
CA TRP A 169 -16.29 2.41 -17.77
C TRP A 169 -17.60 2.55 -18.54
N VAL A 170 -18.56 1.64 -18.31
CA VAL A 170 -19.95 1.73 -18.83
C VAL A 170 -20.94 1.30 -17.75
N VAL A 171 -21.74 2.23 -17.19
CA VAL A 171 -22.64 1.94 -16.05
C VAL A 171 -24.01 2.65 -16.15
N PHE A 172 -25.04 2.05 -15.53
CA PHE A 172 -26.41 2.55 -15.34
C PHE A 172 -26.66 3.00 -13.89
N GLN A 173 -27.27 4.17 -13.67
CA GLN A 173 -27.47 4.79 -12.34
C GLN A 173 -28.52 4.10 -11.43
N ARG A 174 -28.30 4.12 -10.11
CA ARG A 174 -29.22 3.64 -9.05
C ARG A 174 -29.58 4.70 -7.99
N VAL A 175 -30.79 4.62 -7.43
CA VAL A 175 -31.47 5.75 -6.73
C VAL A 175 -31.65 5.55 -5.21
N ILE A 176 -31.01 4.58 -4.53
CA ILE A 176 -31.09 4.48 -3.04
C ILE A 176 -29.79 4.21 -2.28
N SER A 177 -28.69 3.91 -2.98
CA SER A 177 -27.38 3.66 -2.35
C SER A 177 -26.50 4.93 -2.37
N GLY A 178 -25.48 4.93 -1.53
CA GLY A 178 -24.42 5.94 -1.52
C GLY A 178 -23.09 5.34 -1.07
N ALA A 179 -22.01 6.11 -1.23
CA ALA A 179 -20.67 5.66 -0.86
C ALA A 179 -19.84 6.78 -0.23
N VAL A 180 -18.98 6.41 0.71
CA VAL A 180 -17.88 7.25 1.22
C VAL A 180 -16.58 6.57 0.83
N VAL A 181 -15.74 7.29 0.09
CA VAL A 181 -14.45 6.79 -0.43
C VAL A 181 -13.35 7.61 0.23
N VAL A 182 -12.54 6.96 1.07
CA VAL A 182 -11.60 7.60 1.98
C VAL A 182 -10.17 7.29 1.58
N ASN A 183 -9.36 8.32 1.39
CA ASN A 183 -7.90 8.23 1.33
C ASN A 183 -7.32 8.78 2.63
N GLY A 184 -6.77 7.90 3.46
CA GLY A 184 -6.20 8.26 4.75
C GLY A 184 -4.81 8.90 4.66
N LEU A 185 -4.16 8.88 3.50
CA LEU A 185 -2.76 9.30 3.37
C LEU A 185 -2.63 10.82 3.30
N THR A 186 -1.46 11.31 3.72
CA THR A 186 -0.96 12.67 3.60
C THR A 186 0.16 12.72 2.55
N PRO A 187 0.40 13.87 1.88
CA PRO A 187 1.34 13.95 0.76
C PRO A 187 2.80 13.55 1.05
N THR A 188 3.20 13.52 2.31
CA THR A 188 4.57 13.18 2.73
C THR A 188 4.79 11.70 2.99
N GLN A 189 3.71 10.91 3.05
CA GLN A 189 3.78 9.48 3.30
C GLN A 189 4.14 8.71 2.02
N ASN A 190 4.90 7.63 2.17
CA ASN A 190 5.14 6.68 1.09
C ASN A 190 3.79 6.20 0.51
N LEU A 191 3.76 6.00 -0.80
CA LEU A 191 2.62 5.46 -1.55
C LEU A 191 1.38 6.37 -1.61
N TYR A 192 1.52 7.66 -1.23
CA TYR A 192 0.47 8.66 -1.39
C TYR A 192 -0.03 8.75 -2.84
N TYR A 193 0.87 8.72 -3.83
CA TYR A 193 0.49 8.85 -5.23
C TYR A 193 -0.44 7.71 -5.67
N GLU A 194 -0.05 6.46 -5.45
CA GLU A 194 -0.82 5.27 -5.79
C GLU A 194 -2.17 5.27 -5.06
N ALA A 195 -2.16 5.56 -3.76
CA ALA A 195 -3.38 5.62 -2.96
C ALA A 195 -4.34 6.69 -3.47
N SER A 196 -3.85 7.88 -3.80
CA SER A 196 -4.65 8.95 -4.40
C SER A 196 -5.20 8.56 -5.78
N GLN A 197 -4.43 7.87 -6.63
CA GLN A 197 -4.92 7.50 -7.95
C GLN A 197 -6.01 6.42 -7.87
N ILE A 198 -5.81 5.36 -7.09
CA ILE A 198 -6.84 4.32 -6.96
C ILE A 198 -8.08 4.82 -6.22
N HIS A 199 -7.90 5.72 -5.26
CA HIS A 199 -9.01 6.37 -4.56
C HIS A 199 -9.88 7.15 -5.54
N ASN A 200 -9.28 7.90 -6.47
CA ASN A 200 -10.01 8.58 -7.54
C ASN A 200 -10.71 7.59 -8.48
N MET A 201 -10.08 6.45 -8.82
CA MET A 201 -10.72 5.41 -9.63
C MET A 201 -11.93 4.79 -8.93
N MET A 202 -11.80 4.46 -7.64
CA MET A 202 -12.90 3.96 -6.81
C MET A 202 -14.01 5.00 -6.68
N TYR A 203 -13.68 6.26 -6.43
CA TYR A 203 -14.65 7.35 -6.40
C TYR A 203 -15.43 7.45 -7.71
N ASN A 204 -14.74 7.47 -8.85
CA ASN A 204 -15.38 7.55 -10.17
C ASN A 204 -16.29 6.33 -10.42
N ALA A 205 -15.83 5.12 -10.11
CA ALA A 205 -16.64 3.91 -10.26
C ALA A 205 -17.92 3.96 -9.39
N MET A 206 -17.81 4.46 -8.16
CA MET A 206 -18.97 4.64 -7.28
C MET A 206 -19.90 5.76 -7.78
N VAL A 207 -19.35 6.85 -8.33
CA VAL A 207 -20.14 7.94 -8.95
C VAL A 207 -20.89 7.45 -10.17
N ASP A 208 -20.27 6.65 -11.02
CA ASP A 208 -20.90 6.06 -12.19
C ASP A 208 -22.04 5.11 -11.80
N PHE A 209 -21.85 4.35 -10.71
CA PHE A 209 -22.83 3.39 -10.21
C PHE A 209 -24.01 4.03 -9.44
N MET A 210 -23.72 4.98 -8.55
CA MET A 210 -24.69 5.52 -7.58
C MET A 210 -25.11 6.98 -7.88
N GLY A 211 -24.36 7.69 -8.71
CA GLY A 211 -24.53 9.11 -9.02
C GLY A 211 -23.75 10.03 -8.07
N VAL A 212 -23.22 11.12 -8.64
CA VAL A 212 -22.33 12.09 -7.95
C VAL A 212 -22.91 12.66 -6.65
N ASP A 213 -24.22 12.85 -6.58
CA ASP A 213 -24.90 13.40 -5.40
C ASP A 213 -24.92 12.48 -4.18
N ARG A 214 -24.48 11.23 -4.34
CA ARG A 214 -24.55 10.14 -3.34
C ARG A 214 -23.19 9.56 -3.00
N VAL A 215 -22.12 10.11 -3.55
CA VAL A 215 -20.76 9.68 -3.26
C VAL A 215 -20.01 10.83 -2.63
N ARG A 216 -19.32 10.57 -1.52
CA ARG A 216 -18.46 11.53 -0.85
C ARG A 216 -17.02 11.05 -0.93
N GLN A 217 -16.17 11.95 -1.39
CA GLN A 217 -14.74 11.79 -1.37
C GLN A 217 -14.20 12.43 -0.08
N VAL A 218 -13.38 11.69 0.67
CA VAL A 218 -12.67 12.16 1.86
C VAL A 218 -11.17 11.96 1.59
N GLU A 219 -10.44 13.06 1.48
CA GLU A 219 -9.02 13.08 1.10
C GLU A 219 -8.31 14.34 1.63
N TYR A 220 -6.98 14.32 1.65
CA TYR A 220 -6.19 15.44 2.14
C TYR A 220 -6.55 16.77 1.44
N PRO A 221 -6.70 17.89 2.17
CA PRO A 221 -6.41 18.08 3.60
C PRO A 221 -7.58 17.75 4.54
N ASP A 222 -8.75 17.40 4.01
CA ASP A 222 -10.01 17.18 4.73
C ASP A 222 -10.27 15.68 4.90
N ASN A 223 -9.30 14.99 5.53
CA ASN A 223 -9.34 13.55 5.77
C ASN A 223 -9.04 13.17 7.21
N ALA A 224 -9.62 13.86 8.18
CA ALA A 224 -9.63 13.42 9.57
C ALA A 224 -10.81 12.46 9.85
N PRO A 225 -10.79 11.69 10.96
CA PRO A 225 -11.92 10.86 11.37
C PRO A 225 -13.28 11.57 11.40
N SER A 226 -13.30 12.86 11.79
CA SER A 226 -14.53 13.67 11.76
C SER A 226 -15.06 13.90 10.34
N ASP A 227 -14.20 14.01 9.34
CA ASP A 227 -14.62 14.21 7.94
C ASP A 227 -15.29 12.94 7.38
N VAL A 228 -14.84 11.76 7.84
CA VAL A 228 -15.50 10.48 7.54
C VAL A 228 -16.90 10.45 8.15
N GLU A 229 -17.03 10.82 9.43
CA GLU A 229 -18.33 10.86 10.13
C GLU A 229 -19.28 11.89 9.49
N ASP A 230 -18.80 13.10 9.18
CA ASP A 230 -19.55 14.15 8.51
C ASP A 230 -20.04 13.71 7.11
N ALA A 231 -19.20 12.99 6.35
CA ALA A 231 -19.58 12.43 5.06
C ALA A 231 -20.70 11.38 5.18
N ILE A 232 -20.58 10.47 6.16
CA ILE A 232 -21.60 9.47 6.46
C ILE A 232 -22.91 10.15 6.89
N GLN A 233 -22.84 11.07 7.86
CA GLN A 233 -23.98 11.82 8.36
C GLN A 233 -24.68 12.57 7.24
N TYR A 234 -23.93 13.25 6.36
CA TYR A 234 -24.51 13.96 5.22
C TYR A 234 -25.30 13.02 4.29
N LEU A 235 -24.75 11.86 3.94
CA LEU A 235 -25.43 10.92 3.05
C LEU A 235 -26.69 10.32 3.70
N VAL A 236 -26.61 9.93 4.97
CA VAL A 236 -27.73 9.33 5.69
C VAL A 236 -28.81 10.36 6.02
N GLU A 237 -28.43 11.49 6.60
CA GLU A 237 -29.38 12.47 7.13
C GLU A 237 -29.85 13.47 6.08
N THR A 238 -28.99 13.89 5.15
CA THR A 238 -29.37 14.88 4.12
C THR A 238 -29.84 14.19 2.84
N LYS A 239 -29.07 13.24 2.32
CA LYS A 239 -29.41 12.53 1.07
C LYS A 239 -30.36 11.34 1.28
N LYS A 240 -30.67 10.99 2.53
CA LYS A 240 -31.60 9.91 2.90
C LYS A 240 -31.20 8.55 2.32
N VAL A 241 -29.90 8.33 2.17
CA VAL A 241 -29.33 7.02 1.82
C VAL A 241 -29.55 6.06 2.99
N ASN A 242 -29.99 4.84 2.70
CA ASN A 242 -30.17 3.78 3.69
C ASN A 242 -29.33 2.53 3.39
N ARG A 243 -28.44 2.61 2.39
CA ARG A 243 -27.44 1.60 2.05
C ARG A 243 -26.15 2.31 1.72
N LEU A 244 -25.12 2.09 2.52
CA LEU A 244 -23.88 2.83 2.44
C LEU A 244 -22.69 1.91 2.21
N THR A 245 -21.90 2.23 1.20
CA THR A 245 -20.60 1.60 0.98
C THR A 245 -19.50 2.47 1.57
N LEU A 246 -18.63 1.88 2.37
CA LEU A 246 -17.45 2.55 2.91
C LEU A 246 -16.22 1.88 2.31
N TYR A 247 -15.42 2.64 1.58
CA TYR A 247 -14.12 2.20 1.09
C TYR A 247 -13.04 3.03 1.77
N PHE A 248 -12.05 2.36 2.36
CA PHE A 248 -10.91 2.99 2.99
C PHE A 248 -9.63 2.50 2.32
N ILE A 249 -8.78 3.44 1.90
CA ILE A 249 -7.39 3.17 1.57
C ILE A 249 -6.49 3.97 2.50
N ALA A 250 -5.69 3.29 3.31
CA ALA A 250 -4.93 3.93 4.38
C ALA A 250 -3.75 3.10 4.85
N HIS A 251 -2.71 3.78 5.37
CA HIS A 251 -1.69 3.14 6.20
C HIS A 251 -2.34 2.51 7.41
N GLY A 252 -2.15 1.21 7.63
CA GLY A 252 -2.75 0.52 8.77
C GLY A 252 -1.89 -0.56 9.38
N ALA A 253 -2.38 -1.00 10.53
CA ALA A 253 -1.87 -2.04 11.39
C ALA A 253 -3.07 -2.84 11.91
N ASN A 254 -2.85 -3.77 12.83
CA ASN A 254 -3.95 -4.53 13.41
C ASN A 254 -4.99 -3.61 14.10
N ASP A 255 -6.22 -3.68 13.61
CA ASP A 255 -7.45 -3.02 14.10
C ASP A 255 -7.41 -1.48 14.03
N TYR A 256 -6.50 -0.93 13.22
CA TYR A 256 -6.22 0.50 13.19
C TYR A 256 -5.67 0.97 11.85
N MET A 257 -6.02 2.19 11.45
CA MET A 257 -5.46 2.88 10.29
C MET A 257 -5.21 4.38 10.56
N ASN A 258 -4.36 4.98 9.73
CA ASN A 258 -4.08 6.41 9.70
C ASN A 258 -5.02 7.12 8.73
N ILE A 259 -5.78 8.09 9.24
CA ILE A 259 -6.71 8.94 8.49
C ILE A 259 -6.28 10.39 8.70
N GLY A 260 -5.59 10.97 7.70
CA GLY A 260 -5.17 12.36 7.69
C GLY A 260 -4.10 12.71 8.73
N GLY A 261 -3.28 11.72 9.12
CA GLY A 261 -2.32 11.84 10.22
C GLY A 261 -2.90 11.49 11.59
N TYR A 262 -4.19 11.16 11.69
CA TYR A 262 -4.85 10.77 12.93
C TYR A 262 -5.17 9.28 12.97
N GLY A 263 -5.34 8.76 14.18
CA GLY A 263 -5.77 7.41 14.41
C GLY A 263 -7.23 7.13 14.12
N PHE A 264 -7.51 5.99 13.48
CA PHE A 264 -8.86 5.49 13.25
C PHE A 264 -8.92 3.98 13.49
N SER A 265 -9.64 3.55 14.52
CA SER A 265 -9.73 2.15 14.94
C SER A 265 -10.98 1.43 14.42
N ALA A 266 -10.91 0.10 14.35
CA ALA A 266 -12.07 -0.75 14.07
C ALA A 266 -13.24 -0.49 15.04
N SER A 267 -12.95 -0.26 16.33
CA SER A 267 -13.95 0.11 17.33
C SER A 267 -14.64 1.45 17.05
N THR A 268 -13.89 2.45 16.56
CA THR A 268 -14.46 3.75 16.17
C THR A 268 -15.40 3.58 14.99
N LEU A 269 -14.98 2.85 13.95
CA LEU A 269 -15.83 2.58 12.79
C LEU A 269 -17.08 1.78 13.16
N LYS A 270 -16.95 0.76 14.01
CA LYS A 270 -18.08 -0.02 14.53
C LYS A 270 -19.10 0.87 15.24
N ASN A 271 -18.65 1.74 16.14
CA ASN A 271 -19.54 2.67 16.86
C ASN A 271 -20.29 3.60 15.90
N ILE A 272 -19.61 4.10 14.84
CA ILE A 272 -20.26 4.90 13.79
C ILE A 272 -21.34 4.08 13.07
N ILE A 273 -21.02 2.86 12.64
CA ILE A 273 -21.97 1.96 11.97
C ILE A 273 -23.21 1.68 12.85
N GLU A 274 -22.98 1.37 14.14
CA GLU A 274 -24.04 1.05 15.10
C GLU A 274 -24.92 2.27 15.44
N SER A 275 -24.40 3.50 15.27
CA SER A 275 -25.17 4.73 15.44
C SER A 275 -26.26 4.92 14.37
N TYR A 276 -26.16 4.18 13.24
CA TYR A 276 -27.12 4.20 12.13
C TYR A 276 -27.81 2.84 11.93
N PRO A 277 -28.59 2.33 12.91
CA PRO A 277 -29.12 0.95 12.90
C PRO A 277 -30.16 0.67 11.79
N ARG A 278 -30.57 1.69 11.02
CA ARG A 278 -31.49 1.56 9.86
C ARG A 278 -30.78 1.65 8.51
N VAL A 279 -29.47 1.77 8.51
CA VAL A 279 -28.63 1.83 7.32
C VAL A 279 -27.89 0.52 7.21
N SER A 280 -27.95 -0.12 6.05
CA SER A 280 -27.12 -1.30 5.74
C SER A 280 -25.75 -0.85 5.25
N PHE A 281 -24.69 -1.47 5.76
CA PHE A 281 -23.31 -1.13 5.41
C PHE A 281 -22.63 -2.25 4.61
N SER A 282 -21.93 -1.86 3.56
CA SER A 282 -20.89 -2.66 2.90
C SER A 282 -19.55 -1.98 3.16
N VAL A 283 -18.56 -2.70 3.68
CA VAL A 283 -17.26 -2.10 4.06
C VAL A 283 -16.13 -2.76 3.30
N ILE A 284 -15.21 -1.98 2.76
CA ILE A 284 -14.01 -2.45 2.06
C ILE A 284 -12.80 -1.74 2.68
N ILE A 285 -11.85 -2.52 3.20
CA ILE A 285 -10.64 -2.03 3.89
C ILE A 285 -9.40 -2.42 3.08
N GLU A 286 -8.82 -1.44 2.37
CA GLU A 286 -7.51 -1.53 1.71
C GLU A 286 -6.43 -0.99 2.66
N SER A 287 -5.84 -1.90 3.43
CA SER A 287 -4.83 -1.60 4.43
C SER A 287 -3.97 -2.82 4.76
N CYS A 288 -2.76 -2.64 5.30
CA CYS A 288 -1.98 -3.76 5.82
C CYS A 288 -2.74 -4.32 7.02
N HIS A 289 -2.70 -5.64 7.20
CA HIS A 289 -3.40 -6.31 8.28
C HIS A 289 -4.93 -6.12 8.26
N ALA A 290 -5.52 -5.73 7.12
CA ALA A 290 -6.94 -5.43 6.99
C ALA A 290 -7.87 -6.53 7.53
N GLY A 291 -7.46 -7.81 7.43
CA GLY A 291 -8.24 -8.94 7.94
C GLY A 291 -8.57 -8.83 9.43
N SER A 292 -7.76 -8.11 10.21
CA SER A 292 -8.05 -7.90 11.63
C SER A 292 -9.32 -7.07 11.85
N TRP A 293 -9.72 -6.22 10.89
CA TRP A 293 -10.96 -5.46 10.98
C TRP A 293 -12.22 -6.33 10.97
N ILE A 294 -12.13 -7.55 10.43
CA ILE A 294 -13.25 -8.50 10.32
C ILE A 294 -13.07 -9.78 11.16
N GLU A 295 -11.85 -10.09 11.61
CA GLU A 295 -11.52 -11.27 12.42
C GLU A 295 -10.91 -10.93 13.80
N GLY A 296 -10.82 -9.63 14.12
CA GLY A 296 -10.20 -9.11 15.32
C GLY A 296 -11.01 -9.34 16.59
N THR A 297 -10.47 -8.87 17.72
CA THR A 297 -11.17 -8.95 19.02
C THR A 297 -12.33 -7.97 19.13
N VAL A 298 -12.26 -6.87 18.37
CA VAL A 298 -13.37 -5.96 18.10
C VAL A 298 -13.42 -5.82 16.59
N ASP A 299 -14.30 -6.59 15.97
CA ASP A 299 -14.49 -6.56 14.52
C ASP A 299 -15.68 -5.66 14.15
N ILE A 300 -15.64 -5.11 12.94
CA ILE A 300 -16.75 -4.30 12.41
C ILE A 300 -17.98 -5.15 12.07
N THR A 301 -17.83 -6.47 12.02
CA THR A 301 -18.86 -7.42 11.56
C THR A 301 -19.85 -7.81 12.65
N ASP A 302 -19.48 -7.58 13.92
CA ASP A 302 -20.36 -7.63 15.09
C ASP A 302 -21.57 -6.67 14.96
N ALA A 303 -21.41 -5.58 14.21
CA ALA A 303 -22.50 -4.66 13.96
C ALA A 303 -23.54 -5.31 13.04
N SER A 304 -24.74 -5.58 13.58
CA SER A 304 -25.81 -6.32 12.90
C SER A 304 -26.30 -5.74 11.57
N ASN A 305 -25.94 -4.50 11.27
CA ASN A 305 -26.28 -3.79 10.04
C ASN A 305 -25.15 -3.77 9.01
N VAL A 306 -24.04 -4.49 9.22
CA VAL A 306 -23.04 -4.82 8.20
C VAL A 306 -23.49 -6.05 7.42
N VAL A 307 -23.66 -5.91 6.10
CA VAL A 307 -24.11 -6.99 5.20
C VAL A 307 -22.91 -7.76 4.65
N ILE A 308 -21.87 -7.02 4.25
CA ILE A 308 -20.65 -7.56 3.68
C ILE A 308 -19.48 -6.70 4.12
N ALA A 309 -18.36 -7.33 4.47
CA ALA A 309 -17.10 -6.63 4.71
C ALA A 309 -15.97 -7.35 3.99
N ILE A 310 -15.14 -6.60 3.27
CA ILE A 310 -13.99 -7.12 2.52
C ILE A 310 -12.73 -6.51 3.11
N ALA A 311 -11.79 -7.37 3.45
CA ALA A 311 -10.43 -6.99 3.78
C ALA A 311 -9.52 -7.42 2.62
N THR A 312 -8.74 -6.49 2.08
CA THR A 312 -7.91 -6.77 0.89
C THR A 312 -6.72 -7.68 1.20
N THR A 313 -6.43 -7.94 2.47
CA THR A 313 -5.42 -8.87 2.93
C THR A 313 -5.78 -9.44 4.30
N SER A 314 -5.12 -10.51 4.74
CA SER A 314 -5.33 -11.12 6.06
C SER A 314 -4.74 -10.27 7.17
N SER A 315 -5.06 -10.56 8.44
CA SER A 315 -4.45 -9.90 9.61
C SER A 315 -2.93 -10.12 9.73
N ALA A 316 -2.36 -11.09 9.01
CA ALA A 316 -0.94 -11.45 9.08
C ALA A 316 -0.12 -10.96 7.87
N LYS A 317 -0.75 -10.31 6.89
CA LYS A 317 -0.10 -9.96 5.63
C LYS A 317 -0.30 -8.49 5.28
N SER A 318 0.57 -8.00 4.42
CA SER A 318 0.52 -6.64 3.89
C SER A 318 -0.43 -6.51 2.71
N ALA A 319 -0.67 -5.27 2.31
CA ALA A 319 -1.29 -4.88 1.06
C ALA A 319 -0.22 -4.35 0.09
N TYR A 320 -0.46 -4.41 -1.22
CA TYR A 320 0.58 -4.13 -2.23
C TYR A 320 0.08 -3.28 -3.39
N PRO A 321 0.95 -2.41 -3.94
CA PRO A 321 0.75 -1.76 -5.22
C PRO A 321 0.75 -2.80 -6.31
N ASP A 322 0.31 -2.36 -7.47
CA ASP A 322 0.26 -3.14 -8.71
C ASP A 322 1.61 -3.81 -9.06
N TRP A 323 1.58 -5.13 -9.28
CA TRP A 323 2.71 -6.02 -9.56
C TRP A 323 2.46 -6.89 -10.80
N ASP A 324 3.17 -6.62 -11.90
CA ASP A 324 3.00 -7.39 -13.14
C ASP A 324 3.73 -8.75 -13.20
N SER A 325 4.74 -8.98 -12.33
CA SER A 325 5.61 -10.15 -12.46
C SER A 325 6.37 -10.50 -11.19
N ALA A 326 6.68 -11.79 -11.02
CA ALA A 326 7.45 -12.36 -9.92
C ALA A 326 8.27 -13.55 -10.43
N THR A 327 9.50 -13.71 -9.94
CA THR A 327 10.35 -14.87 -10.30
C THR A 327 9.64 -16.18 -9.99
N GLY A 328 9.52 -17.06 -10.97
CA GLY A 328 8.91 -18.39 -10.79
C GLY A 328 7.39 -18.43 -10.98
N TYR A 329 6.76 -17.29 -11.27
CA TYR A 329 5.32 -17.21 -11.54
C TYR A 329 5.07 -16.76 -12.98
N THR A 330 3.92 -17.17 -13.54
CA THR A 330 3.41 -16.56 -14.77
C THR A 330 3.02 -15.12 -14.47
N ASN A 331 3.43 -14.19 -15.34
CA ASN A 331 3.10 -12.77 -15.25
C ASN A 331 1.61 -12.54 -14.97
N ASP A 332 1.33 -11.37 -14.42
CA ASP A 332 -0.02 -10.96 -14.13
C ASP A 332 -0.94 -11.01 -15.37
N TYR A 333 -2.20 -11.39 -15.15
CA TYR A 333 -3.16 -11.62 -16.21
C TYR A 333 -3.63 -10.31 -16.84
N ASN A 334 -3.63 -9.23 -16.06
CA ASN A 334 -4.14 -7.93 -16.40
C ASN A 334 -3.12 -6.81 -16.26
N GLY A 335 -1.82 -7.12 -16.09
CA GLY A 335 -0.67 -6.20 -15.98
C GLY A 335 -0.42 -5.23 -17.15
N THR A 336 -1.41 -5.02 -18.01
CA THR A 336 -1.49 -3.94 -18.98
C THR A 336 -2.71 -3.02 -18.77
N THR A 337 -3.60 -3.35 -17.83
CA THR A 337 -4.91 -2.72 -17.60
C THR A 337 -5.18 -2.43 -16.13
N ASP A 338 -4.63 -3.19 -15.19
CA ASP A 338 -4.60 -2.81 -13.78
C ASP A 338 -3.43 -1.86 -13.48
N VAL A 339 -3.62 -1.07 -12.42
CA VAL A 339 -2.75 0.06 -12.09
C VAL A 339 -2.87 0.43 -10.61
N TYR A 340 -1.78 0.99 -10.08
CA TYR A 340 -1.66 1.61 -8.76
C TYR A 340 -1.76 0.66 -7.57
N VAL A 341 -2.88 -0.05 -7.38
CA VAL A 341 -3.14 -0.92 -6.22
C VAL A 341 -3.73 -2.23 -6.67
N GLU A 342 -2.90 -3.27 -6.68
CA GLU A 342 -3.19 -4.61 -7.20
C GLU A 342 -4.64 -5.07 -6.95
N TRP A 343 -5.00 -5.25 -5.68
CA TRP A 343 -6.30 -5.83 -5.33
C TRP A 343 -7.46 -4.93 -5.76
N THR A 344 -7.33 -3.63 -5.51
CA THR A 344 -8.42 -2.69 -5.79
C THR A 344 -8.60 -2.48 -7.29
N SER A 345 -7.55 -2.46 -8.10
CA SER A 345 -7.66 -2.36 -9.56
C SER A 345 -8.33 -3.60 -10.16
N ASP A 346 -7.98 -4.79 -9.70
CA ASP A 346 -8.68 -6.03 -10.08
C ASP A 346 -10.16 -5.99 -9.73
N PHE A 347 -10.46 -5.60 -8.50
CA PHE A 347 -11.84 -5.50 -8.02
C PHE A 347 -12.65 -4.52 -8.88
N LEU A 348 -12.04 -3.40 -9.26
CA LEU A 348 -12.60 -2.38 -10.13
C LEU A 348 -12.89 -2.91 -11.55
N GLU A 349 -11.98 -3.72 -12.13
CA GLU A 349 -12.26 -4.41 -13.41
C GLU A 349 -13.50 -5.32 -13.31
N LYS A 350 -13.65 -6.05 -12.20
CA LYS A 350 -14.81 -6.92 -12.00
C LYS A 350 -16.08 -6.15 -11.68
N MET A 351 -15.97 -5.01 -11.01
CA MET A 351 -17.09 -4.09 -10.84
C MET A 351 -17.60 -3.60 -12.20
N ALA A 352 -16.73 -3.25 -13.15
CA ALA A 352 -17.13 -2.91 -14.52
C ALA A 352 -17.82 -4.09 -15.23
N TYR A 353 -17.27 -5.30 -15.07
CA TYR A 353 -17.86 -6.52 -15.63
C TYR A 353 -19.28 -6.76 -15.11
N TYR A 354 -19.47 -6.80 -13.78
CA TYR A 354 -20.75 -7.15 -13.15
C TYR A 354 -21.80 -6.02 -13.21
N THR A 355 -21.39 -4.78 -13.42
CA THR A 355 -22.32 -3.67 -13.68
C THR A 355 -22.75 -3.54 -15.14
N SER A 356 -22.12 -4.29 -16.04
CA SER A 356 -22.50 -4.32 -17.45
C SER A 356 -23.89 -4.94 -17.66
N ALA A 357 -24.55 -4.55 -18.76
CA ALA A 357 -25.88 -5.07 -19.11
C ALA A 357 -25.92 -6.60 -19.30
N ALA A 358 -24.78 -7.21 -19.67
CA ALA A 358 -24.68 -8.65 -19.90
C ALA A 358 -24.64 -9.46 -18.59
N HIS A 359 -24.06 -8.88 -17.52
CA HIS A 359 -23.77 -9.60 -16.27
C HIS A 359 -24.59 -9.13 -15.07
N TRP A 360 -25.32 -8.01 -15.18
CA TRP A 360 -26.20 -7.54 -14.09
C TRP A 360 -27.27 -8.55 -13.66
N GLY A 361 -27.67 -9.45 -14.57
CA GLY A 361 -28.57 -10.56 -14.23
C GLY A 361 -27.99 -11.51 -13.17
N GLU A 362 -26.67 -11.68 -13.13
CA GLU A 362 -25.98 -12.50 -12.12
C GLU A 362 -26.07 -11.83 -10.74
N VAL A 363 -25.82 -10.51 -10.68
CA VAL A 363 -25.93 -9.70 -9.46
C VAL A 363 -27.34 -9.79 -8.87
N THR A 364 -28.36 -9.50 -9.67
CA THR A 364 -29.75 -9.50 -9.18
C THR A 364 -30.26 -10.88 -8.82
N THR A 365 -29.72 -11.94 -9.44
CA THR A 365 -30.00 -13.34 -9.06
C THR A 365 -29.45 -13.64 -7.68
N LEU A 366 -28.19 -13.31 -7.41
CA LEU A 366 -27.58 -13.50 -6.09
C LEU A 366 -28.26 -12.65 -5.02
N ALA A 367 -28.48 -11.35 -5.30
CA ALA A 367 -29.17 -10.43 -4.39
C ALA A 367 -30.56 -10.94 -3.98
N SER A 368 -31.32 -11.46 -4.94
CA SER A 368 -32.65 -12.02 -4.68
C SER A 368 -32.60 -13.35 -3.92
N ALA A 369 -31.61 -14.21 -4.21
CA ALA A 369 -31.46 -15.51 -3.57
C ALA A 369 -31.10 -15.35 -2.07
N GLU A 370 -30.19 -14.43 -1.77
CA GLU A 370 -29.67 -14.21 -0.42
C GLU A 370 -30.44 -13.11 0.36
N GLY A 371 -31.34 -12.40 -0.30
CA GLY A 371 -32.13 -11.33 0.33
C GLY A 371 -31.30 -10.10 0.71
N ILE A 372 -30.24 -9.81 -0.04
CA ILE A 372 -29.30 -8.71 0.21
C ILE A 372 -29.43 -7.59 -0.83
N PRO A 373 -28.85 -6.39 -0.58
CA PRO A 373 -28.76 -5.35 -1.59
C PRO A 373 -27.96 -5.77 -2.83
N ASP A 374 -28.36 -5.28 -4.01
CA ASP A 374 -27.68 -5.54 -5.29
C ASP A 374 -26.19 -5.16 -5.24
N GLU A 375 -25.85 -4.05 -4.60
CA GLU A 375 -24.46 -3.61 -4.42
C GLU A 375 -23.63 -4.62 -3.61
N SER A 376 -24.19 -5.19 -2.55
CA SER A 376 -23.51 -6.18 -1.72
C SER A 376 -23.32 -7.50 -2.47
N ALA A 377 -24.31 -7.92 -3.26
CA ALA A 377 -24.18 -9.08 -4.15
C ALA A 377 -23.12 -8.84 -5.24
N MET A 378 -23.07 -7.64 -5.82
CA MET A 378 -22.04 -7.28 -6.79
C MET A 378 -20.64 -7.31 -6.15
N TYR A 379 -20.45 -6.75 -4.95
CA TYR A 379 -19.16 -6.82 -4.26
C TYR A 379 -18.73 -8.26 -3.96
N ASP A 380 -19.66 -9.13 -3.58
CA ASP A 380 -19.37 -10.56 -3.38
C ASP A 380 -18.91 -11.22 -4.68
N LEU A 381 -19.64 -11.04 -5.78
CA LEU A 381 -19.27 -11.58 -7.09
C LEU A 381 -17.90 -11.05 -7.56
N CYS A 382 -17.63 -9.76 -7.36
CA CYS A 382 -16.32 -9.18 -7.65
C CYS A 382 -15.22 -9.88 -6.86
N PHE A 383 -15.38 -9.99 -5.52
CA PHE A 383 -14.43 -10.68 -4.66
C PHE A 383 -14.21 -12.14 -5.09
N GLN A 384 -15.28 -12.91 -5.30
CA GLN A 384 -15.19 -14.31 -5.70
C GLN A 384 -14.48 -14.48 -7.05
N SER A 385 -14.66 -13.54 -7.97
CA SER A 385 -14.07 -13.62 -9.31
C SER A 385 -12.57 -13.31 -9.34
N ILE A 386 -12.05 -12.59 -8.34
CA ILE A 386 -10.61 -12.29 -8.22
C ILE A 386 -9.89 -13.23 -7.27
N LYS A 387 -10.59 -13.72 -6.23
CA LYS A 387 -10.03 -14.60 -5.19
C LYS A 387 -9.63 -15.97 -5.76
N GLY A 388 -8.41 -16.42 -5.42
CA GLY A 388 -7.92 -17.75 -5.75
C GLY A 388 -8.46 -18.86 -4.84
N GLY A 389 -8.32 -20.13 -5.28
CA GLY A 389 -8.50 -21.29 -4.39
C GLY A 389 -7.39 -21.39 -3.34
N SER A 390 -7.45 -22.37 -2.44
CA SER A 390 -6.34 -22.65 -1.51
C SER A 390 -5.56 -23.90 -1.97
N PRO A 391 -4.25 -23.81 -2.27
CA PRO A 391 -3.39 -22.62 -2.25
C PRO A 391 -3.67 -21.65 -3.43
N PRO A 392 -3.33 -20.35 -3.32
CA PRO A 392 -3.79 -19.25 -4.18
C PRO A 392 -3.27 -19.24 -5.62
N GLY A 393 -2.68 -20.33 -6.12
CA GLY A 393 -2.02 -20.40 -7.44
C GLY A 393 -2.92 -20.13 -8.65
N THR A 394 -4.23 -19.94 -8.46
CA THR A 394 -5.20 -19.58 -9.50
C THR A 394 -5.86 -18.22 -9.29
N SER A 395 -5.41 -17.42 -8.32
CA SER A 395 -5.96 -16.08 -8.09
C SER A 395 -5.77 -15.20 -9.32
N TYR A 396 -6.76 -14.35 -9.57
CA TYR A 396 -6.64 -13.28 -10.57
C TYR A 396 -5.60 -12.28 -10.07
N THR A 397 -5.76 -11.86 -8.81
CA THR A 397 -4.83 -10.99 -8.08
C THR A 397 -3.45 -11.59 -7.94
N PHE A 398 -2.46 -10.94 -8.54
CA PHE A 398 -1.11 -11.43 -8.64
C PHE A 398 -0.44 -11.57 -7.29
N THR A 399 -0.57 -10.55 -6.44
CA THR A 399 0.03 -10.54 -5.09
C THR A 399 -0.52 -11.68 -4.21
N GLU A 400 -1.78 -12.05 -4.40
CA GLU A 400 -2.34 -13.25 -3.77
C GLU A 400 -1.75 -14.53 -4.40
N ARG A 401 -1.67 -14.58 -5.74
CA ARG A 401 -1.13 -15.72 -6.48
C ARG A 401 0.31 -16.05 -6.12
N VAL A 402 1.13 -15.04 -5.83
CA VAL A 402 2.51 -15.20 -5.36
C VAL A 402 2.62 -15.46 -3.86
N GLY A 403 1.50 -15.40 -3.13
CA GLY A 403 1.37 -15.76 -1.73
C GLY A 403 1.67 -14.66 -0.73
N ILE A 404 1.86 -13.40 -1.15
CA ILE A 404 2.23 -12.29 -0.27
C ILE A 404 1.02 -11.47 0.21
N GLN A 405 -0.12 -11.56 -0.48
CA GLN A 405 -1.41 -11.01 -0.05
C GLN A 405 -2.42 -12.16 0.21
N ASP A 406 -3.46 -11.93 1.01
CA ASP A 406 -4.51 -12.94 1.25
C ASP A 406 -5.88 -12.30 1.57
N PRO A 407 -6.63 -11.85 0.55
CA PRO A 407 -7.90 -11.15 0.75
C PRO A 407 -8.95 -12.01 1.48
N GLN A 408 -9.71 -11.41 2.38
CA GLN A 408 -10.75 -12.04 3.19
C GLN A 408 -12.10 -11.34 3.02
N ILE A 409 -13.19 -12.06 3.32
CA ILE A 409 -14.56 -11.54 3.20
C ILE A 409 -15.46 -12.10 4.30
N TYR A 410 -16.26 -11.21 4.89
CA TYR A 410 -17.37 -11.53 5.76
C TYR A 410 -18.70 -11.36 5.01
N ARG A 411 -19.65 -12.27 5.25
CA ARG A 411 -21.02 -12.24 4.75
C ARG A 411 -21.98 -12.48 5.90
N SER A 412 -23.04 -11.68 6.00
CA SER A 412 -24.07 -11.85 7.03
C SER A 412 -25.19 -12.84 6.64
N TYR A 413 -25.10 -13.48 5.48
CA TYR A 413 -26.17 -14.27 4.83
C TYR A 413 -25.74 -15.71 4.56
#